data_AF-U6DJI9-F1
#
_entry.id   AF-U6DJI9-F1
#
_cell.length_a   1.000
_cell.length_b   1.000
_cell.length_c   1.000
_cell.angle_alpha   90.00
_cell.angle_beta   90.00
_cell.angle_gamma   90.00
#
_symmetry.space_group_name_H-M   'P 1'
#
loop_
_entity.id
_entity.type
_entity.pdbx_description
1 polymer ?
#
loop_
_entity_poly.entity_id
_entity_poly.type
_entity_poly.pdbx_seq_one_letter_code
_entity_poly.pdbx_strand_id
1 'polypeptide(L)'
;GKLWISGIASSLAKARAFPLPCNQLFFPGLQTLAAVVPGISQVDNNSDFLGKTPHRRHPGILQLPCIKVPPALAAAAQFLLLESSMPNVEKQVQALTNYLWSRRLPVEPQELQRRAVHLEKKFLENPDLGQVEEKLHEAVLRALRKTTYHWQELSYNESLSLVYMAARLDGGFAAVSRAFHEVKSPQLPTRYHQFAYP
;
A
#
# COMPACT_ATOMS: atom_id res chain seq x y z
N GLY A 1 45.84 1.83 -4.22
CA GLY A 1 44.44 1.46 -3.95
C GLY A 1 43.55 2.68 -3.82
N LYS A 2 43.35 3.43 -4.92
CA LYS A 2 42.46 4.60 -5.00
C LYS A 2 41.60 4.46 -6.25
N LEU A 3 40.72 3.48 -6.29
CA LEU A 3 39.82 3.25 -7.44
C LEU A 3 38.49 2.56 -7.08
N TRP A 4 38.22 2.34 -5.79
CA TRP A 4 36.97 1.71 -5.31
C TRP A 4 35.97 2.68 -4.69
N ILE A 5 36.34 3.95 -4.49
CA ILE A 5 35.49 4.95 -3.82
C ILE A 5 34.58 5.70 -4.82
N SER A 6 34.84 5.63 -6.12
CA SER A 6 34.01 6.29 -7.15
C SER A 6 32.80 5.46 -7.63
N GLY A 7 32.74 4.17 -7.31
CA GLY A 7 31.67 3.27 -7.77
C GLY A 7 30.36 3.39 -7.00
N ILE A 8 30.41 3.81 -5.73
CA ILE A 8 29.23 3.88 -4.86
C ILE A 8 28.50 5.23 -5.00
N ALA A 9 29.23 6.30 -5.35
CA ALA A 9 28.66 7.63 -5.61
C ALA A 9 27.90 7.72 -6.95
N SER A 10 28.07 6.77 -7.86
CA SER A 10 27.43 6.76 -9.19
C SER A 10 26.06 6.06 -9.21
N SER A 11 25.84 5.07 -8.33
CA SER A 11 24.57 4.31 -8.31
C SER A 11 23.42 5.07 -7.65
N LEU A 12 23.72 5.93 -6.66
CA LEU A 12 22.72 6.77 -5.99
C LEU A 12 22.33 8.05 -6.77
N ALA A 13 23.08 8.41 -7.81
CA ALA A 13 22.78 9.57 -8.66
C ALA A 13 21.93 9.21 -9.89
N LYS A 14 21.67 7.92 -10.16
CA LYS A 14 20.91 7.46 -11.34
C LYS A 14 19.48 7.01 -11.04
N ALA A 15 19.01 7.21 -9.82
CA ALA A 15 17.60 7.18 -9.46
C ALA A 15 17.05 8.61 -9.31
N ARG A 16 17.09 9.39 -10.39
CA ARG A 16 16.30 10.62 -10.51
C ARG A 16 15.44 10.55 -11.75
N ALA A 17 14.19 10.13 -11.54
CA ALA A 17 13.00 10.87 -11.96
C ALA A 17 11.78 9.96 -11.79
N PHE A 18 11.25 9.83 -10.58
CA PHE A 18 9.81 9.99 -10.51
C PHE A 18 9.58 11.49 -10.38
N PRO A 19 9.12 12.19 -11.44
CA PRO A 19 8.41 13.42 -11.18
C PRO A 19 7.18 12.97 -10.41
N LEU A 20 7.13 13.28 -9.12
CA LEU A 20 5.83 13.45 -8.49
C LEU A 20 5.45 14.90 -8.81
N PRO A 21 4.67 15.18 -9.88
CA PRO A 21 3.90 16.39 -9.88
C PRO A 21 2.85 16.22 -8.78
N CYS A 22 3.02 16.97 -7.71
CA CYS A 22 1.86 17.52 -7.02
C CYS A 22 0.93 18.09 -8.09
N ASN A 23 -0.29 17.54 -8.16
CA ASN A 23 -1.36 17.83 -9.10
C ASN A 23 -1.06 17.50 -10.58
N GLN A 24 -1.95 16.68 -11.15
CA GLN A 24 -2.06 16.24 -12.55
C GLN A 24 -1.20 15.04 -12.96
N LEU A 25 -1.69 13.84 -12.67
CA LEU A 25 -1.77 12.76 -13.67
C LEU A 25 -3.12 12.04 -13.51
N PHE A 26 -4.14 12.66 -14.10
CA PHE A 26 -5.20 11.91 -14.78
C PHE A 26 -4.52 11.24 -15.97
N PHE A 27 -4.36 9.92 -15.96
CA PHE A 27 -3.90 9.16 -17.13
C PHE A 27 -5.05 9.10 -18.15
N PRO A 28 -4.95 9.72 -19.35
CA PRO A 28 -5.90 9.46 -20.41
C PRO A 28 -5.42 8.20 -21.14
N GLY A 29 -5.98 7.04 -20.80
CA GLY A 29 -5.62 5.81 -21.54
C GLY A 29 -5.86 4.48 -20.85
N LEU A 30 -6.25 4.47 -19.58
CA LEU A 30 -6.83 3.27 -18.95
C LEU A 30 -8.15 3.71 -18.31
N GLN A 31 -9.24 3.53 -19.06
CA GLN A 31 -10.56 3.41 -18.45
C GLN A 31 -10.46 2.25 -17.47
N THR A 32 -10.17 2.60 -16.22
CA THR A 32 -10.24 1.70 -15.09
C THR A 32 -11.72 1.39 -14.94
N LEU A 33 -12.13 0.22 -15.42
CA LEU A 33 -13.32 -0.45 -14.92
C LEU A 33 -13.04 -0.77 -13.45
N ALA A 34 -13.11 0.24 -12.59
CA ALA A 34 -13.43 0.05 -11.20
C ALA A 34 -14.84 -0.52 -11.20
N ALA A 35 -14.95 -1.85 -11.16
CA ALA A 35 -16.23 -2.52 -10.95
C ALA A 35 -16.82 -1.92 -9.67
N VAL A 36 -17.86 -1.11 -9.86
CA VAL A 36 -18.66 -0.55 -8.78
C VAL A 36 -19.21 -1.73 -8.00
N VAL A 37 -18.68 -1.95 -6.80
CA VAL A 37 -19.32 -2.83 -5.83
C VAL A 37 -20.63 -2.15 -5.44
N PRO A 38 -21.80 -2.75 -5.73
CA PRO A 38 -23.07 -2.14 -5.33
C PRO A 38 -23.11 -2.11 -3.80
N GLY A 39 -23.10 -0.90 -3.23
CA GLY A 39 -23.23 -0.71 -1.77
C GLY A 39 -22.07 0.03 -1.09
N ILE A 40 -20.96 0.31 -1.77
CA ILE A 40 -19.99 1.31 -1.29
C ILE A 40 -20.45 2.64 -1.84
N SER A 41 -21.02 3.48 -0.98
CA SER A 41 -21.55 4.79 -1.35
C SER A 41 -20.51 5.58 -2.15
N GLN A 42 -20.72 5.69 -3.46
CA GLN A 42 -20.20 6.80 -4.23
C GLN A 42 -20.68 8.05 -3.47
N VAL A 43 -19.76 8.80 -2.86
CA VAL A 43 -20.10 9.96 -2.06
C VAL A 43 -20.87 10.91 -2.96
N ASP A 44 -22.18 10.97 -2.74
CA ASP A 44 -23.07 11.72 -3.59
C ASP A 44 -22.86 13.20 -3.27
N ASN A 45 -22.21 13.93 -4.17
CA ASN A 45 -22.02 15.38 -4.04
C ASN A 45 -23.37 16.12 -4.06
N ASN A 46 -24.48 15.43 -4.35
CA ASN A 46 -25.84 15.96 -4.32
C ASN A 46 -26.45 15.96 -2.90
N SER A 47 -25.84 15.25 -1.94
CA SER A 47 -26.31 15.28 -0.55
C SER A 47 -25.91 16.60 0.14
N ASP A 48 -26.85 17.21 0.88
CA ASP A 48 -26.64 18.51 1.53
C ASP A 48 -25.74 18.44 2.78
N PHE A 49 -25.16 17.26 3.06
CA PHE A 49 -24.30 17.00 4.22
C PHE A 49 -23.09 17.95 4.28
N LEU A 50 -22.55 18.37 3.13
CA LEU A 50 -21.45 19.33 3.02
C LEU A 50 -21.92 20.75 2.62
N GLY A 51 -23.21 21.07 2.76
CA GLY A 51 -23.77 22.35 2.35
C GLY A 51 -23.49 22.67 0.87
N LYS A 52 -23.66 21.68 0.00
CA LYS A 52 -23.38 21.74 -1.46
C LYS A 52 -21.92 22.04 -1.84
N THR A 53 -20.97 22.00 -0.89
CA THR A 53 -19.54 22.08 -1.22
C THR A 53 -19.03 20.72 -1.69
N PRO A 54 -18.24 20.66 -2.79
CA PRO A 54 -17.67 19.40 -3.24
C PRO A 54 -16.67 18.90 -2.19
N HIS A 55 -16.67 17.59 -1.91
CA HIS A 55 -15.89 16.98 -0.83
C HIS A 55 -14.41 17.39 -0.80
N ARG A 56 -13.77 17.60 -1.96
CA ARG A 56 -12.34 18.00 -2.06
C ARG A 56 -12.05 19.48 -1.80
N ARG A 57 -13.08 20.32 -1.72
CA ARG A 57 -12.94 21.76 -1.42
C ARG A 57 -13.53 22.12 -0.05
N HIS A 58 -13.82 21.12 0.78
CA HIS A 58 -14.33 21.33 2.13
C HIS A 58 -13.29 22.10 2.99
N PRO A 59 -13.70 23.08 3.80
CA PRO A 59 -12.78 23.90 4.61
C PRO A 59 -11.94 23.09 5.62
N GLY A 60 -12.39 21.88 5.98
CA GLY A 60 -11.62 20.95 6.81
C GLY A 60 -10.46 20.24 6.08
N ILE A 61 -10.32 20.42 4.76
CA ILE A 61 -9.18 19.88 4.00
C ILE A 61 -8.03 20.88 4.07
N LEU A 62 -6.98 20.48 4.78
CA LEU A 62 -5.73 21.23 4.82
C LEU A 62 -4.89 20.93 3.58
N GLN A 63 -4.57 21.96 2.81
CA GLN A 63 -3.60 21.87 1.71
C GLN A 63 -2.19 21.95 2.28
N LEU A 64 -1.60 20.79 2.56
CA LEU A 64 -0.24 20.71 3.09
C LEU A 64 0.78 20.67 1.94
N PRO A 65 1.93 21.35 2.09
CA PRO A 65 3.01 21.22 1.13
C PRO A 65 3.54 19.79 1.11
N CYS A 66 4.08 19.36 -0.02
CA CYS A 66 4.84 18.11 -0.09
C CYS A 66 6.13 18.27 0.74
N ILE A 67 6.29 17.44 1.76
CA ILE A 67 7.42 17.50 2.69
C ILE A 67 8.43 16.43 2.29
N LYS A 68 9.71 16.81 2.27
CA LYS A 68 10.83 15.87 2.07
C LYS A 68 11.31 15.35 3.42
N VAL A 69 11.77 14.11 3.46
CA VAL A 69 12.44 13.54 4.63
C VAL A 69 13.68 14.39 4.95
N PRO A 70 13.87 14.85 6.21
CA PRO A 70 15.03 15.61 6.60
C PRO A 70 16.32 14.84 6.31
N PRO A 71 17.37 15.50 5.79
CA PRO A 71 18.61 14.81 5.40
C PRO A 71 19.28 14.11 6.59
N ALA A 72 19.18 14.67 7.79
CA ALA A 72 19.70 14.03 9.01
C ALA A 72 18.99 12.69 9.32
N LEU A 73 17.66 12.63 9.13
CA LEU A 73 16.88 11.42 9.34
C LEU A 73 17.20 10.36 8.29
N ALA A 74 17.32 10.79 7.03
CA ALA A 74 17.72 9.89 5.94
C ALA A 74 19.14 9.33 6.14
N ALA A 75 20.09 10.16 6.59
CA ALA A 75 21.45 9.73 6.89
C ALA A 75 21.50 8.74 8.06
N ALA A 76 20.74 8.98 9.13
CA ALA A 76 20.64 8.06 10.26
C ALA A 76 20.07 6.69 9.84
N ALA A 77 18.99 6.69 9.03
CA ALA A 77 18.44 5.46 8.48
C ALA A 77 19.45 4.69 7.62
N GLN A 78 20.18 5.39 6.74
CA GLN A 78 21.22 4.79 5.92
C GLN A 78 22.35 4.19 6.76
N PHE A 79 22.77 4.89 7.82
CA PHE A 79 23.80 4.40 8.74
C PHE A 79 23.40 3.06 9.38
N LEU A 80 22.18 2.97 9.92
CA LEU A 80 21.67 1.74 10.53
C LEU A 80 21.62 0.56 9.54
N LEU A 81 21.24 0.84 8.28
CA LEU A 81 21.22 -0.21 7.25
C LEU A 81 22.63 -0.68 6.89
N LEU A 82 23.60 0.23 6.82
CA LEU A 82 25.00 -0.10 6.52
C LEU A 82 25.64 -0.92 7.64
N GLU A 83 25.35 -0.58 8.91
CA GLU A 83 25.86 -1.28 10.08
C GLU A 83 25.35 -2.73 10.16
N SER A 84 24.09 -2.96 9.76
CA SER A 84 23.43 -4.27 9.84
C SER A 84 23.98 -5.36 8.90
N SER A 85 24.91 -5.03 7.99
CA SER A 85 25.52 -5.96 7.01
C SER A 85 24.52 -6.83 6.24
N MET A 86 23.29 -6.35 6.04
CA MET A 86 22.25 -7.14 5.40
C MET A 86 22.47 -7.25 3.88
N PRO A 87 22.42 -8.46 3.30
CA PRO A 87 22.53 -8.62 1.86
C PRO A 87 21.23 -8.17 1.16
N ASN A 88 21.37 -7.54 -0.02
CA ASN A 88 20.26 -7.21 -0.91
C ASN A 88 19.14 -6.34 -0.27
N VAL A 89 19.49 -5.42 0.63
CA VAL A 89 18.52 -4.55 1.33
C VAL A 89 17.54 -3.88 0.38
N GLU A 90 18.01 -3.31 -0.73
CA GLU A 90 17.15 -2.63 -1.72
C GLU A 90 16.04 -3.55 -2.26
N LYS A 91 16.37 -4.81 -2.57
CA LYS A 91 15.39 -5.79 -3.04
C LYS A 91 14.40 -6.16 -1.94
N GLN A 92 14.88 -6.30 -0.71
CA GLN A 92 14.02 -6.60 0.44
C GLN A 92 13.04 -5.45 0.71
N VAL A 93 13.52 -4.20 0.68
CA VAL A 93 12.71 -3.00 0.82
C VAL A 93 11.65 -2.95 -0.29
N GLN A 94 12.05 -3.11 -1.55
CA GLN A 94 11.10 -3.10 -2.67
C GLN A 94 10.04 -4.20 -2.55
N ALA A 95 10.46 -5.42 -2.19
CA ALA A 95 9.54 -6.54 -1.99
C ALA A 95 8.56 -6.26 -0.85
N LEU A 96 9.05 -5.73 0.29
CA LEU A 96 8.21 -5.38 1.43
C LEU A 96 7.25 -4.23 1.09
N THR A 97 7.70 -3.18 0.39
CA THR A 97 6.83 -2.09 -0.06
C THR A 97 5.71 -2.61 -0.96
N ASN A 98 6.04 -3.47 -1.93
CA ASN A 98 5.05 -4.09 -2.81
C ASN A 98 4.06 -4.96 -2.02
N TYR A 99 4.56 -5.75 -1.07
CA TYR A 99 3.74 -6.60 -0.21
C TYR A 99 2.77 -5.76 0.63
N LEU A 100 3.27 -4.68 1.28
CA LEU A 100 2.45 -3.80 2.11
C LEU A 100 1.40 -3.04 1.29
N TRP A 101 1.73 -2.59 0.07
CA TRP A 101 0.80 -1.88 -0.80
C TRP A 101 -0.32 -2.78 -1.33
N SER A 102 0.00 -4.04 -1.64
CA SER A 102 -0.94 -5.02 -2.19
C SER A 102 -1.60 -5.90 -1.14
N ARG A 103 -1.42 -5.59 0.15
CA ARG A 103 -1.86 -6.44 1.26
C ARG A 103 -3.37 -6.59 1.28
N ARG A 104 -3.85 -7.83 1.30
CA ARG A 104 -5.27 -8.18 1.45
C ARG A 104 -5.52 -8.84 2.79
N LEU A 105 -6.77 -8.82 3.24
CA LEU A 105 -7.19 -9.59 4.40
C LEU A 105 -7.01 -11.10 4.14
N PRO A 106 -6.75 -11.90 5.19
CA PRO A 106 -6.81 -13.36 5.08
C PRO A 106 -8.14 -13.78 4.47
N VAL A 107 -8.10 -14.75 3.55
CA VAL A 107 -9.32 -15.28 2.92
C VAL A 107 -10.05 -16.15 3.92
N GLU A 108 -11.36 -15.96 4.05
CA GLU A 108 -12.17 -16.78 4.94
C GLU A 108 -12.25 -18.24 4.46
N PRO A 109 -12.37 -19.20 5.40
CA PRO A 109 -12.43 -20.62 5.04
C PRO A 109 -13.64 -20.95 4.15
N GLN A 110 -14.77 -20.28 4.36
CA GLN A 110 -15.98 -20.48 3.57
C GLN A 110 -15.79 -20.02 2.11
N GLU A 111 -15.09 -18.91 1.91
CA GLU A 111 -14.77 -18.42 0.57
C GLU A 111 -13.80 -19.36 -0.14
N LEU A 112 -12.81 -19.90 0.58
CA LEU A 112 -11.90 -20.92 0.05
C LEU A 112 -12.64 -22.19 -0.38
N GLN A 113 -13.58 -22.67 0.44
CA GLN A 113 -14.41 -23.84 0.10
C GLN A 113 -15.25 -23.59 -1.15
N ARG A 114 -15.91 -22.43 -1.27
CA ARG A 114 -16.68 -22.07 -2.47
C ARG A 114 -15.81 -22.04 -3.72
N ARG A 115 -14.58 -21.52 -3.61
CA ARG A 115 -13.61 -21.52 -4.71
C ARG A 115 -13.14 -22.93 -5.06
N ALA A 116 -12.95 -23.80 -4.07
CA ALA A 116 -12.58 -25.21 -4.27
C ALA A 116 -13.64 -25.94 -5.10
N VAL A 117 -14.91 -25.87 -4.68
CA VAL A 117 -16.05 -26.50 -5.39
C VAL A 117 -16.17 -25.97 -6.83
N HIS A 118 -15.94 -24.67 -7.04
CA HIS A 118 -15.95 -24.08 -8.38
C HIS A 118 -14.82 -24.60 -9.26
N LEU A 119 -13.63 -24.82 -8.71
CA LEU A 119 -12.48 -25.39 -9.43
C LEU A 119 -12.70 -26.87 -9.73
N GLU A 120 -13.25 -27.64 -8.79
CA GLU A 120 -13.63 -29.05 -9.01
C GLU A 120 -14.57 -29.17 -10.20
N LYS A 121 -15.65 -28.38 -10.22
CA LYS A 121 -16.59 -28.36 -11.35
C LYS A 121 -15.89 -28.06 -12.68
N LYS A 122 -15.01 -27.05 -12.70
CA LYS A 122 -14.25 -26.69 -13.91
C LYS A 122 -13.31 -27.80 -14.38
N PHE A 123 -12.70 -28.56 -13.46
CA PHE A 123 -11.81 -29.65 -13.85
C PHE A 123 -12.58 -30.89 -14.31
N LEU A 124 -13.76 -31.16 -13.77
CA LEU A 124 -14.64 -32.22 -14.26
C LEU A 124 -15.15 -31.97 -15.68
N GLU A 125 -15.35 -30.71 -16.06
CA GLU A 125 -15.68 -30.32 -17.44
C GLU A 125 -14.52 -30.58 -18.44
N ASN A 126 -13.30 -30.85 -17.96
CA ASN A 126 -12.13 -31.16 -18.79
C ASN A 126 -11.80 -32.68 -18.74
N PRO A 127 -11.95 -33.42 -19.84
CA PRO A 127 -11.89 -34.90 -19.85
C PRO A 127 -10.52 -35.50 -19.50
N ASP A 128 -9.43 -34.73 -19.61
CA ASP A 128 -8.06 -35.22 -19.40
C ASP A 128 -7.69 -35.46 -17.92
N LEU A 129 -8.44 -34.89 -16.97
CA LEU A 129 -8.12 -34.91 -15.53
C LEU A 129 -9.12 -35.70 -14.67
N GLY A 130 -10.25 -36.13 -15.24
CA GLY A 130 -11.38 -36.70 -14.51
C GLY A 130 -11.23 -38.17 -14.06
N GLN A 131 -10.13 -38.85 -14.36
CA GLN A 131 -10.06 -40.32 -14.21
C GLN A 131 -9.54 -40.81 -12.84
N VAL A 132 -9.01 -39.92 -11.99
CA VAL A 132 -8.54 -40.28 -10.64
C VAL A 132 -8.85 -39.16 -9.66
N GLU A 133 -9.74 -39.40 -8.69
CA GLU A 133 -10.16 -38.40 -7.69
C GLU A 133 -8.98 -37.75 -6.97
N GLU A 134 -7.93 -38.51 -6.67
CA GLU A 134 -6.70 -38.01 -6.04
C GLU A 134 -5.98 -36.97 -6.92
N LYS A 135 -5.93 -37.19 -8.24
CA LYS A 135 -5.30 -36.25 -9.18
C LYS A 135 -6.11 -34.97 -9.31
N LEU A 136 -7.44 -35.08 -9.28
CA LEU A 136 -8.33 -33.93 -9.27
C LEU A 136 -8.14 -33.10 -8.00
N HIS A 137 -8.11 -33.75 -6.84
CA HIS A 137 -7.88 -33.09 -5.56
C HIS A 137 -6.53 -32.37 -5.52
N GLU A 138 -5.45 -33.01 -6.01
CA GLU A 138 -4.13 -32.36 -6.10
C GLU A 138 -4.15 -31.15 -7.05
N ALA A 139 -4.83 -31.25 -8.19
CA ALA A 139 -4.97 -30.16 -9.15
C ALA A 139 -5.72 -28.97 -8.56
N VAL A 140 -6.82 -29.23 -7.83
CA VAL A 140 -7.60 -28.21 -7.10
C VAL A 140 -6.74 -27.53 -6.05
N LEU A 141 -6.05 -28.28 -5.19
CA LEU A 141 -5.16 -27.71 -4.18
C LEU A 141 -4.04 -26.86 -4.80
N ARG A 142 -3.44 -27.33 -5.90
CA ARG A 142 -2.40 -26.58 -6.63
C ARG A 142 -2.96 -25.28 -7.22
N ALA A 143 -4.16 -25.31 -7.77
CA ALA A 143 -4.84 -24.12 -8.30
C ALA A 143 -5.21 -23.13 -7.18
N LEU A 144 -5.72 -23.63 -6.05
CA LEU A 144 -6.03 -22.80 -4.88
C LEU A 144 -4.80 -22.10 -4.32
N ARG A 145 -3.67 -22.80 -4.18
CA ARG A 145 -2.41 -22.19 -3.72
C ARG A 145 -1.89 -21.08 -4.64
N LYS A 146 -2.12 -21.20 -5.95
CA LYS A 146 -1.71 -20.18 -6.94
C LYS A 146 -2.62 -18.97 -7.00
N THR A 147 -3.93 -19.17 -6.79
CA THR A 147 -4.95 -18.12 -6.95
C THR A 147 -5.30 -17.42 -5.65
N THR A 148 -5.07 -18.08 -4.51
CA THR A 148 -5.33 -17.52 -3.18
C THR A 148 -4.21 -16.58 -2.79
N TYR A 149 -4.57 -15.39 -2.33
CA TYR A 149 -3.60 -14.44 -1.78
C TYR A 149 -2.91 -15.05 -0.56
N HIS A 150 -1.58 -15.07 -0.57
CA HIS A 150 -0.78 -15.58 0.54
C HIS A 150 -0.62 -14.50 1.60
N TRP A 151 -1.56 -14.44 2.53
CA TRP A 151 -1.40 -13.57 3.70
C TRP A 151 -0.31 -14.13 4.61
N GLN A 152 0.66 -13.28 4.92
CA GLN A 152 1.73 -13.59 5.85
C GLN A 152 1.69 -12.62 7.04
N GLU A 153 1.81 -13.19 8.23
CA GLU A 153 2.02 -12.41 9.45
C GLU A 153 3.38 -11.73 9.40
N LEU A 154 3.45 -10.45 9.79
CA LEU A 154 4.71 -9.72 9.89
C LEU A 154 5.20 -9.80 11.33
N SER A 155 6.17 -10.68 11.58
CA SER A 155 6.87 -10.77 12.86
C SER A 155 8.12 -9.90 12.83
N TYR A 156 8.10 -8.81 13.59
CA TYR A 156 9.14 -7.79 13.60
C TYR A 156 10.38 -8.26 14.38
N ASN A 157 11.33 -8.83 13.65
CA ASN A 157 12.69 -9.05 14.13
C ASN A 157 13.58 -7.84 13.78
N GLU A 158 14.82 -7.82 14.27
CA GLU A 158 15.77 -6.73 14.03
C GLU A 158 15.93 -6.41 12.53
N SER A 159 16.21 -7.44 11.71
CA SER A 159 16.38 -7.30 10.26
C SER A 159 15.12 -6.77 9.56
N LEU A 160 13.96 -7.38 9.83
CA LEU A 160 12.69 -6.95 9.23
C LEU A 160 12.32 -5.53 9.68
N SER A 161 12.63 -5.17 10.92
CA SER A 161 12.37 -3.83 11.47
C SER A 161 13.19 -2.77 10.73
N LEU A 162 14.45 -3.07 10.38
CA LEU A 162 15.28 -2.19 9.56
C LEU A 162 14.75 -2.04 8.14
N VAL A 163 14.36 -3.15 7.50
CA VAL A 163 13.72 -3.12 6.17
C VAL A 163 12.41 -2.34 6.21
N TYR A 164 11.61 -2.53 7.26
CA TYR A 164 10.34 -1.83 7.46
C TYR A 164 10.54 -0.33 7.66
N MET A 165 11.53 0.05 8.49
CA MET A 165 11.94 1.43 8.68
C MET A 165 12.30 2.06 7.32
N ALA A 166 13.16 1.42 6.53
CA ALA A 166 13.54 1.93 5.22
C ALA A 166 12.37 2.02 4.24
N ALA A 167 11.46 1.04 4.26
CA ALA A 167 10.30 0.97 3.37
C ALA A 167 9.20 1.99 3.68
N ARG A 168 9.11 2.47 4.92
CA ARG A 168 8.03 3.37 5.38
C ARG A 168 8.50 4.71 5.94
N LEU A 169 9.80 5.00 5.93
CA LEU A 169 10.35 6.20 6.54
C LEU A 169 9.69 7.49 6.01
N ASP A 170 9.56 7.57 4.68
CA ASP A 170 8.99 8.71 3.97
C ASP A 170 7.50 8.91 4.28
N GLY A 171 6.68 7.87 4.12
CA GLY A 171 5.25 7.91 4.41
C GLY A 171 4.96 8.12 5.89
N GLY A 172 5.73 7.48 6.77
CA GLY A 172 5.62 7.63 8.22
C GLY A 172 5.96 9.05 8.67
N PHE A 173 7.07 9.60 8.18
CA PHE A 173 7.46 10.99 8.48
C PHE A 173 6.42 11.99 7.97
N ALA A 174 5.89 11.81 6.77
CA ALA A 174 4.86 12.68 6.20
C ALA A 174 3.56 12.65 7.03
N ALA A 175 3.13 11.46 7.47
CA ALA A 175 1.94 11.31 8.31
C ALA A 175 2.10 11.98 9.67
N VAL A 176 3.23 11.77 10.35
CA VAL A 176 3.53 12.41 11.64
C VAL A 176 3.67 13.94 11.48
N SER A 177 4.33 14.40 10.42
CA SER A 177 4.45 15.83 10.12
C SER A 177 3.09 16.48 9.90
N ARG A 178 2.18 15.79 9.21
CA ARG A 178 0.79 16.23 9.03
C ARG A 178 0.06 16.34 10.36
N ALA A 179 0.13 15.31 11.20
CA ALA A 179 -0.50 15.33 12.52
C ALA A 179 0.05 16.49 13.39
N PHE A 180 1.36 16.71 13.40
CA PHE A 180 1.94 17.85 14.14
C PHE A 180 1.56 19.20 13.53
N HIS A 181 1.38 19.29 12.22
CA HIS A 181 0.89 20.51 11.59
C HIS A 181 -0.55 20.83 12.02
N GLU A 182 -1.39 19.81 12.13
CA GLU A 182 -2.77 19.91 12.64
C GLU A 182 -2.79 20.34 14.12
N VAL A 183 -1.90 19.78 14.95
CA VAL A 183 -1.78 20.17 16.38
C VAL A 183 -1.25 21.59 16.55
N LYS A 184 -0.23 21.99 15.77
CA LYS A 184 0.42 23.30 15.88
C LYS A 184 -0.45 24.44 15.34
N SER A 185 -1.24 24.16 14.32
CA SER A 185 -2.17 25.11 13.72
C SER A 185 -3.59 24.68 14.04
N PRO A 186 -4.14 25.02 15.23
CA PRO A 186 -5.55 24.84 15.52
C PRO A 186 -6.36 25.83 14.66
N GLN A 187 -6.41 25.59 13.35
CA GLN A 187 -7.33 26.26 12.41
C GLN A 187 -8.67 25.52 12.32
N LEU A 188 -9.02 24.73 13.33
CA LEU A 188 -10.40 24.40 13.56
C LEU A 188 -11.00 25.58 14.35
N PRO A 189 -11.91 26.39 13.79
CA PRO A 189 -12.91 26.97 14.66
C PRO A 189 -13.57 25.77 15.35
N THR A 190 -13.56 25.77 16.67
CA THR A 190 -14.36 24.89 17.52
C THR A 190 -15.85 25.07 17.20
N ARG A 191 -16.30 24.58 16.05
CA ARG A 191 -17.71 24.48 15.66
C ARG A 191 -18.34 23.16 16.10
N TYR A 192 -17.74 22.46 17.06
CA TYR A 192 -18.46 21.42 17.80
C TYR A 192 -19.50 21.99 18.79
N HIS A 193 -19.59 23.32 18.95
CA HIS A 193 -20.63 23.98 19.76
C HIS A 193 -21.90 24.41 19.00
N GLN A 194 -22.01 24.17 17.68
CA GLN A 194 -23.24 24.51 16.93
C GLN A 194 -24.18 23.33 16.65
N PHE A 195 -23.82 22.13 17.12
CA PHE A 195 -24.74 20.99 17.21
C PHE A 195 -25.09 20.72 18.69
N ALA A 196 -25.43 21.78 19.43
CA ALA A 196 -26.22 21.62 20.64
C ALA A 196 -27.64 21.25 20.19
N TYR A 197 -28.09 20.08 20.63
CA TYR A 197 -29.40 19.47 20.38
C TYR A 197 -30.57 20.47 20.52
N PRO A 198 -31.69 20.25 19.82
CA PRO A 198 -32.93 21.01 20.04
C PRO A 198 -33.43 20.89 21.48
#